data_AF-U4L209-F1
#
_entry.id   AF-U4L209-F1
#
_cell.length_a   1.000
_cell.length_b   1.000
_cell.length_c   1.000
_cell.angle_alpha   90.00
_cell.angle_beta   90.00
_cell.angle_gamma   90.00
#
_symmetry.space_group_name_H-M   'P 1'
#
loop_
_entity.id
_entity.type
_entity.pdbx_description
1 polymer ?
#
loop_
_entity_poly.entity_id
_entity_poly.type
_entity_poly.pdbx_seq_one_letter_code
_entity_poly.pdbx_strand_id
1 'polypeptide(L)'
;MSEAEIPPELLTRMLQEFSDDKRTRISSAALSALTEYFSTFIREAIWRSAEMRKNEAKKGGMEGGTVFLEVEDLEKAAPQLLLDF
;
A
#
# COMPACT_ATOMS: atom_id res chain seq x y z
N MET A 1 2.06 -10.45 16.49
CA MET A 1 1.31 -10.62 15.24
C MET A 1 2.37 -10.80 14.16
N SER A 2 2.34 -11.88 13.37
CA SER A 2 3.23 -11.96 12.21
C SER A 2 2.97 -10.72 11.36
N GLU A 3 4.01 -9.95 11.10
CA GLU A 3 3.92 -8.78 10.23
C GLU A 3 3.33 -9.25 8.90
N ALA A 4 2.19 -8.68 8.49
CA ALA A 4 1.55 -9.08 7.25
C ALA A 4 2.47 -8.64 6.11
N GLU A 5 3.28 -9.57 5.62
CA GLU A 5 4.31 -9.34 4.64
C GLU A 5 3.92 -10.03 3.33
N ILE A 6 4.21 -9.37 2.20
CA ILE A 6 3.98 -9.97 0.89
C ILE A 6 4.94 -11.16 0.76
N PRO A 7 4.46 -12.37 0.44
CA PRO A 7 5.35 -13.51 0.21
C PRO A 7 6.39 -13.18 -0.87
N PRO A 8 7.70 -13.36 -0.60
CA PRO A 8 8.76 -13.01 -1.56
C PRO A 8 8.60 -13.70 -2.93
N GLU A 9 8.05 -14.91 -2.95
CA GLU A 9 7.77 -15.66 -4.17
C GLU A 9 6.66 -15.00 -5.00
N LEU A 10 5.64 -14.45 -4.34
CA LEU A 10 4.56 -13.71 -5.00
C LEU A 10 5.10 -12.42 -5.63
N LEU A 11 5.92 -11.68 -4.89
CA LEU A 11 6.53 -10.46 -5.40
C LEU A 11 7.44 -10.74 -6.60
N THR A 12 8.27 -11.79 -6.50
CA THR A 12 9.09 -12.26 -7.63
C THR A 12 8.24 -12.60 -8.85
N ARG A 13 7.13 -13.30 -8.64
CA ARG A 13 6.22 -13.67 -9.73
C ARG A 13 5.58 -12.44 -10.39
N MET A 14 5.12 -11.46 -9.60
CA MET A 14 4.57 -10.21 -10.11
C MET A 14 5.59 -9.47 -10.97
N LEU A 15 6.82 -9.29 -10.48
CA LEU A 15 7.88 -8.59 -11.20
C LEU A 15 8.25 -9.27 -12.53
N GLN A 16 8.26 -10.61 -12.57
CA GLN A 16 8.49 -11.37 -13.81
C GLN A 16 7.35 -11.26 -14.81
N GLU A 17 6.10 -11.15 -14.32
CA GLU A 17 4.92 -10.99 -15.17
C GLU A 17 4.98 -9.66 -15.92
N PHE A 18 5.26 -8.57 -15.19
CA PHE A 18 5.35 -7.21 -15.72
C PHE A 18 6.70 -6.85 -16.38
N SER A 19 7.66 -7.79 -16.41
CA SER A 19 8.92 -7.59 -17.13
C SER A 19 8.77 -7.93 -18.62
N ASP A 20 9.25 -7.01 -19.47
CA ASP A 20 9.28 -7.17 -20.93
C ASP A 20 10.18 -8.34 -21.36
N ASP A 21 11.34 -8.50 -20.70
CA ASP A 21 12.26 -9.61 -20.95
C ASP A 21 12.13 -10.70 -19.88
N LYS A 22 11.70 -11.90 -20.28
CA LYS A 22 11.55 -13.07 -19.41
C LYS A 22 12.88 -13.63 -18.88
N ARG A 23 14.02 -13.15 -19.41
CA ARG A 23 15.36 -13.44 -18.89
C ARG A 23 15.75 -12.53 -17.74
N THR A 24 15.01 -11.45 -17.48
CA THR A 24 15.26 -10.57 -16.34
C THR A 24 15.28 -11.37 -15.03
N ARG A 25 16.26 -11.08 -14.19
CA ARG A 25 16.45 -11.69 -12.87
C ARG A 25 16.63 -10.60 -11.84
N ILE A 26 16.19 -10.89 -10.61
CA ILE A 26 16.34 -10.01 -9.46
C ILE A 26 17.25 -10.68 -8.43
N SER A 27 18.15 -9.92 -7.82
CA SER A 27 18.98 -10.41 -6.73
C SER A 27 18.16 -10.53 -5.44
N SER A 28 18.59 -11.38 -4.51
CA SER A 28 17.92 -11.51 -3.20
C SER A 28 17.87 -10.19 -2.42
N ALA A 29 18.96 -9.40 -2.47
CA ALA A 29 19.02 -8.09 -1.83
C ALA A 29 18.02 -7.09 -2.45
N ALA A 30 17.89 -7.07 -3.77
CA ALA A 30 16.91 -6.23 -4.45
C ALA A 30 15.46 -6.68 -4.15
N LEU A 31 15.22 -8.00 -4.09
CA LEU A 31 13.91 -8.53 -3.72
C LEU A 31 13.53 -8.11 -2.29
N SER A 32 14.47 -8.20 -1.33
CA SER A 32 14.25 -7.75 0.04
C SER A 32 13.93 -6.25 0.12
N ALA A 33 14.65 -5.41 -0.63
CA ALA A 33 14.35 -3.97 -0.69
C ALA A 33 12.96 -3.69 -1.28
N LEU A 34 12.55 -4.43 -2.31
CA LEU A 34 11.21 -4.30 -2.88
C LEU A 34 10.12 -4.78 -1.92
N THR A 35 10.35 -5.84 -1.14
CA THR A 35 9.39 -6.28 -0.12
C THR A 35 9.10 -5.16 0.88
N GLU A 36 10.14 -4.47 1.36
CA GLU A 36 10.00 -3.32 2.26
C GLU A 36 9.31 -2.12 1.59
N TYR A 37 9.66 -1.84 0.32
CA TYR A 37 9.02 -0.77 -0.46
C TYR A 37 7.51 -1.01 -0.59
N PHE A 38 7.09 -2.22 -0.99
CA PHE A 38 5.68 -2.54 -1.13
C PHE A 38 4.94 -2.61 0.22
N SER A 39 5.59 -3.11 1.27
CA SER A 39 5.05 -3.07 2.64
C SER A 39 4.78 -1.62 3.07
N THR A 40 5.72 -0.72 2.80
CA THR A 40 5.59 0.71 3.10
C THR A 40 4.48 1.35 2.27
N PHE A 41 4.43 1.09 0.96
CA PHE A 41 3.38 1.58 0.06
C PHE A 41 1.97 1.19 0.53
N ILE A 42 1.77 -0.09 0.90
CA ILE A 42 0.46 -0.59 1.37
C ILE A 42 0.09 0.05 2.71
N ARG A 43 1.04 0.18 3.64
CA ARG A 43 0.80 0.85 4.92
C ARG A 43 0.42 2.30 4.70
N GLU A 44 1.15 3.04 3.89
CA GLU A 44 0.84 4.43 3.56
C GLU A 44 -0.55 4.58 2.94
N ALA A 45 -0.94 3.67 2.04
CA ALA A 45 -2.29 3.66 1.47
C ALA A 45 -3.37 3.53 2.56
N ILE A 46 -3.20 2.59 3.50
CA ILE A 46 -4.15 2.36 4.60
C ILE A 46 -4.17 3.56 5.55
N TRP A 47 -3.00 4.07 5.96
CA TRP A 47 -2.87 5.18 6.90
C TRP A 47 -3.47 6.46 6.35
N ARG A 48 -3.18 6.80 5.09
CA ARG A 48 -3.74 8.00 4.43
C ARG A 48 -5.25 7.89 4.24
N SER A 49 -5.76 6.71 3.86
CA SER A 49 -7.21 6.48 3.78
C SER A 49 -7.88 6.67 5.14
N ALA A 50 -7.29 6.12 6.20
CA ALA A 50 -7.79 6.31 7.56
C ALA A 50 -7.74 7.78 8.02
N GLU A 51 -6.72 8.52 7.59
CA GLU A 51 -6.62 9.96 7.87
C GLU A 51 -7.68 10.77 7.12
N MET A 52 -7.94 10.48 5.83
CA MET A 52 -9.02 11.12 5.06
C MET A 52 -10.36 10.94 5.77
N ARG A 53 -10.69 9.69 6.13
CA ARG A 53 -11.92 9.35 6.86
C ARG A 53 -12.02 10.07 8.21
N LYS A 54 -10.94 10.08 8.98
CA LYS A 54 -10.88 10.78 10.28
C LYS A 54 -11.11 12.28 10.13
N ASN A 55 -10.54 12.89 9.09
CA ASN A 55 -10.71 14.32 8.83
C ASN A 55 -12.15 14.67 8.42
N GLU A 56 -12.84 13.77 7.72
CA GLU A 56 -14.25 13.94 7.36
C GLU A 56 -15.18 13.74 8.56
N ALA A 57 -14.95 12.71 9.37
CA ALA A 57 -15.71 12.45 10.59
C ALA A 57 -15.65 13.66 11.56
N LYS A 58 -14.47 14.27 11.71
CA LYS A 58 -14.28 15.52 12.47
C LYS A 58 -15.07 16.69 11.90
N LYS A 59 -15.10 16.86 10.57
CA LYS A 59 -15.89 17.93 9.93
C LYS A 59 -17.41 17.70 10.09
N GLY A 60 -17.84 16.45 10.13
CA GLY A 60 -19.24 16.05 10.33
C GLY A 60 -19.71 15.97 11.78
N GLY A 61 -18.84 16.22 12.77
CA GLY A 61 -19.19 16.16 14.20
C GLY A 61 -19.41 14.74 14.75
N MET A 62 -19.00 13.70 14.02
CA MET A 62 -19.03 12.31 14.50
C MET A 62 -17.66 11.93 15.06
N GLU A 63 -17.48 12.01 16.37
CA GLU A 63 -16.31 11.44 17.06
C GLU A 63 -16.72 10.16 17.80
N GLY A 64 -16.03 9.03 17.54
CA GLY A 64 -16.07 7.85 18.43
C GLY A 64 -16.61 6.53 17.85
N GLY A 65 -16.81 6.40 16.54
CA GLY A 65 -17.21 5.12 15.91
C GLY A 65 -16.04 4.23 15.48
N THR A 66 -16.27 2.93 15.34
CA THR A 66 -15.35 2.03 14.60
C THR A 66 -15.18 2.55 13.17
N VAL A 67 -13.95 2.94 12.83
CA VAL A 67 -13.62 3.50 11.51
C VAL A 67 -13.57 2.37 10.50
N PHE A 68 -14.61 2.27 9.68
CA PHE A 68 -14.62 1.43 8.49
C PHE A 68 -14.11 2.27 7.31
N LEU A 69 -13.05 1.79 6.64
CA LEU A 69 -12.51 2.43 5.45
C LEU A 69 -13.36 2.06 4.25
N GLU A 70 -13.78 3.06 3.50
CA GLU A 70 -14.53 2.90 2.26
C GLU A 70 -13.62 3.15 1.05
N VAL A 71 -14.09 2.81 -0.15
CA VAL A 71 -13.30 2.93 -1.39
C VAL A 71 -12.97 4.40 -1.65
N GLU A 72 -13.91 5.29 -1.35
CA GLU A 72 -13.82 6.74 -1.51
C GLU A 72 -12.68 7.33 -0.66
N ASP A 73 -12.36 6.73 0.48
CA ASP A 73 -11.24 7.18 1.34
C ASP A 73 -9.89 6.94 0.63
N LEU A 74 -9.76 5.79 -0.03
CA LEU A 74 -8.57 5.45 -0.82
C LEU A 74 -8.49 6.30 -2.09
N GLU A 75 -9.60 6.51 -2.79
CA GLU A 75 -9.65 7.34 -4.00
C GLU A 75 -9.21 8.79 -3.74
N LYS A 76 -9.56 9.35 -2.57
CA LYS A 76 -9.10 10.69 -2.14
C LYS A 76 -7.60 10.71 -1.86
N ALA A 77 -7.05 9.64 -1.30
CA ALA A 77 -5.62 9.52 -0.99
C ALA A 77 -4.76 9.17 -2.23
N ALA A 78 -5.35 8.51 -3.24
CA ALA A 78 -4.64 7.95 -4.38
C ALA A 78 -3.77 8.96 -5.17
N PRO A 79 -4.21 10.20 -5.48
CA PRO A 79 -3.41 11.12 -6.27
C PRO A 79 -2.06 11.44 -5.62
N GLN A 80 -2.04 11.78 -4.33
CA GLN A 80 -0.79 12.09 -3.63
C GLN A 80 0.02 10.82 -3.37
N LEU A 81 -0.64 9.70 -3.04
CA LEU A 81 0.04 8.41 -2.85
C LEU A 81 0.82 7.99 -4.11
N LEU A 82 0.23 8.15 -5.29
CA LEU A 82 0.89 7.81 -6.57
C LEU A 82 1.98 8.81 -6.99
N LEU A 83 2.01 10.02 -6.42
CA LEU A 83 3.07 11.00 -6.68
C LEU A 83 4.29 10.82 -5.78
N ASP A 84 4.10 10.24 -4.60
CA ASP A 84 5.17 10.00 -3.63
C ASP A 84 5.99 8.72 -3.94
N PHE A 85 5.47 7.84 -4.78
CA PHE A 85 6.01 6.51 -5.11
C PHE A 85 6.30 6.35 -6.60
#